data_AF-A0A9E3HZ20-F1
#
_entry.id   AF-A0A9E3HZ20-F1
#
_cell.length_a   1.000
_cell.length_b   1.000
_cell.length_c   1.000
_cell.angle_alpha   90.00
_cell.angle_beta   90.00
_cell.angle_gamma   90.00
#
_symmetry.space_group_name_H-M   'P 1'
#
loop_
_entity.id
_entity.type
_entity.pdbx_description
1 polymer ?
#
loop_
_entity_poly.entity_id
_entity_poly.type
_entity_poly.pdbx_seq_one_letter_code
_entity_poly.pdbx_strand_id
1 'polypeptide(L)'
;MLCKCWTCPDCAPGQKARLKALARRGHPTTFITLTASPAAGETPPEAAQTLVKAWRRIRRELVEKKGMKNPPFIAVFEKTKKGRPHLHILARVAFVSQKWLSNRMRHLARSPIVDIRRVHNARQAASYVSKYLAKDPIRFTGCKRYWRSMDWDLNIVLTDEPPFERAFGWHHDPRSVTELCDNLSFMGYVTNIEGNTLAFC
;
A
#
# COMPACT_ATOMS: atom_id res chain seq x y z
N MET A 1 15.81 15.69 -15.44
CA MET A 1 15.79 14.54 -14.51
C MET A 1 14.76 14.81 -13.41
N LEU A 2 13.81 13.89 -13.14
CA LEU A 2 12.82 14.07 -12.07
C LEU A 2 13.42 13.64 -10.72
N CYS A 3 13.31 14.47 -9.68
CA CYS A 3 13.85 14.17 -8.35
C CYS A 3 13.06 13.08 -7.59
N LYS A 4 11.83 12.77 -8.03
CA LYS A 4 10.92 11.76 -7.44
C LYS A 4 10.57 12.02 -5.95
N CYS A 5 10.89 13.21 -5.43
CA CYS A 5 10.64 13.60 -4.05
C CYS A 5 9.15 13.79 -3.77
N TRP A 6 8.71 13.40 -2.57
CA TRP A 6 7.33 13.55 -2.11
C TRP A 6 6.97 14.99 -1.67
N THR A 7 7.96 15.85 -1.53
CA THR A 7 7.84 17.25 -1.13
C THR A 7 8.07 18.23 -2.29
N CYS A 8 8.54 17.75 -3.44
CA CYS A 8 8.73 18.57 -4.62
C CYS A 8 7.35 18.86 -5.26
N PRO A 9 6.99 20.13 -5.52
CA PRO A 9 5.71 20.49 -6.13
C PRO A 9 5.44 19.78 -7.46
N ASP A 10 6.48 19.53 -8.25
CA ASP A 10 6.36 18.90 -9.58
C ASP A 10 6.27 17.37 -9.49
N CYS A 11 7.04 16.74 -8.60
CA CYS A 11 7.10 15.28 -8.48
C CYS A 11 6.00 14.71 -7.56
N ALA A 12 5.60 15.42 -6.51
CA ALA A 12 4.65 14.94 -5.51
C ALA A 12 3.29 14.53 -6.12
N PRO A 13 2.69 15.27 -7.07
CA PRO A 13 1.45 14.85 -7.73
C PRO A 13 1.58 13.49 -8.41
N GLY A 14 2.67 13.26 -9.16
CA GLY A 14 2.95 11.99 -9.81
C GLY A 14 3.15 10.84 -8.82
N GLN A 15 3.86 11.08 -7.70
CA GLN A 15 4.04 10.08 -6.64
C GLN A 15 2.71 9.73 -5.96
N LYS A 16 1.85 10.72 -5.68
CA LYS A 16 0.50 10.51 -5.16
C LYS A 16 -0.34 9.70 -6.17
N ALA A 17 -0.27 10.02 -7.47
CA ALA A 17 -0.98 9.28 -8.51
C ALA A 17 -0.54 7.80 -8.60
N ARG A 18 0.77 7.53 -8.55
CA ARG A 18 1.31 6.16 -8.51
C ARG A 18 0.84 5.38 -7.30
N LEU A 19 0.85 5.98 -6.10
CA LEU A 19 0.33 5.33 -4.90
C LEU A 19 -1.17 5.03 -5.01
N LYS A 20 -1.96 5.93 -5.59
CA LYS A 20 -3.39 5.68 -5.86
C LYS A 20 -3.58 4.51 -6.81
N ALA A 21 -2.83 4.46 -7.91
CA ALA A 21 -2.89 3.37 -8.88
C ALA A 21 -2.54 2.03 -8.20
N LEU A 22 -1.42 1.98 -7.48
CA LEU A 22 -0.98 0.80 -6.73
C LEU A 22 -2.03 0.32 -5.72
N ALA A 23 -2.68 1.24 -5.01
CA ALA A 23 -3.72 0.89 -4.05
C ALA A 23 -5.00 0.36 -4.73
N ARG A 24 -5.30 0.79 -5.95
CA ARG A 24 -6.44 0.27 -6.75
C ARG A 24 -6.16 -1.11 -7.31
N ARG A 25 -4.94 -1.38 -7.81
CA ARG A 25 -4.53 -2.69 -8.38
C ARG A 25 -4.67 -3.86 -7.42
N GLY A 26 -4.69 -3.59 -6.11
CA GLY A 26 -4.87 -4.65 -5.11
C GLY A 26 -6.32 -5.04 -4.83
N HIS A 27 -7.32 -4.47 -5.52
CA HIS A 27 -8.74 -4.83 -5.37
C HIS A 27 -9.17 -5.09 -3.90
N PRO A 28 -9.02 -4.10 -3.01
CA PRO A 28 -9.29 -4.29 -1.58
C PRO A 28 -10.74 -4.67 -1.31
N THR A 29 -10.93 -5.57 -0.35
CA THR A 29 -12.26 -5.96 0.16
C THR A 29 -12.55 -5.31 1.51
N THR A 30 -11.53 -4.76 2.16
CA THR A 30 -11.60 -4.25 3.54
C THR A 30 -10.71 -3.02 3.68
N PHE A 31 -11.23 -2.00 4.35
CA PHE A 31 -10.49 -0.82 4.78
C PHE A 31 -10.41 -0.80 6.30
N ILE A 32 -9.20 -0.63 6.83
CA ILE A 32 -8.92 -0.61 8.26
C ILE A 32 -8.17 0.69 8.57
N THR A 33 -8.58 1.39 9.62
CA THR A 33 -7.84 2.52 10.17
C THR A 33 -7.43 2.18 11.60
N LEU A 34 -6.14 2.29 11.89
CA LEU A 34 -5.58 2.19 13.23
C LEU A 34 -5.11 3.58 13.66
N THR A 35 -5.64 4.08 14.76
CA THR A 35 -5.28 5.39 15.29
C THR A 35 -4.43 5.20 16.53
N ALA A 36 -3.30 5.91 16.63
CA ALA A 36 -2.52 5.93 17.85
C ALA A 36 -3.14 6.85 18.90
N SER A 37 -3.35 6.31 20.11
CA SER A 37 -3.60 7.10 21.31
C SER A 37 -2.31 7.77 21.79
N PRO A 38 -2.38 8.75 22.71
CA PRO A 38 -1.19 9.29 23.37
C PRO A 38 -0.34 8.22 24.09
N ALA A 39 -0.97 7.14 24.58
CA ALA A 39 -0.28 6.06 25.27
C ALA A 39 0.47 5.08 24.35
N ALA A 40 0.34 5.23 23.02
CA ALA A 40 1.02 4.38 22.04
C ALA A 40 2.50 4.74 21.83
N GLY A 41 2.94 5.89 22.35
CA GLY A 41 4.31 6.40 22.27
C GLY A 41 4.35 7.87 22.67
N GLU A 42 5.44 8.28 23.31
CA GLU A 42 5.62 9.66 23.81
C GLU A 42 5.63 10.63 22.64
N THR A 43 6.36 10.27 21.59
CA THR A 43 6.46 11.04 20.35
C THR A 43 5.59 10.46 19.21
N PRO A 44 5.15 11.28 18.22
CA PRO A 44 4.45 10.75 17.04
C PRO A 44 5.22 9.69 16.24
N PRO A 45 6.55 9.79 16.05
CA PRO A 45 7.33 8.72 15.43
C PRO A 45 7.33 7.40 16.21
N GLU A 46 7.47 7.44 17.54
CA GLU A 46 7.36 6.22 18.37
C GLU A 46 5.98 5.59 18.23
N ALA A 47 4.93 6.40 18.35
CA ALA A 47 3.56 5.93 18.16
C ALA A 47 3.36 5.29 16.77
N ALA A 48 3.98 5.85 15.72
CA ALA A 48 3.92 5.29 14.38
C ALA A 48 4.63 3.93 14.31
N GLN A 49 5.80 3.79 14.91
CA GLN A 49 6.52 2.52 15.00
C GLN A 49 5.72 1.47 15.79
N THR A 50 5.05 1.88 16.87
CA THR A 50 4.13 1.02 17.62
C THR A 50 2.99 0.52 16.73
N LEU A 51 2.38 1.38 15.90
CA LEU A 51 1.35 0.96 14.94
C LEU A 51 1.89 -0.03 13.90
N VAL A 52 3.12 0.16 13.38
CA VAL A 52 3.76 -0.80 12.46
C VAL A 52 3.91 -2.17 13.12
N LYS A 53 4.46 -2.21 14.33
CA LYS A 53 4.68 -3.45 15.10
C LYS A 53 3.34 -4.14 15.41
N ALA A 54 2.35 -3.37 15.85
CA ALA A 54 1.01 -3.86 16.14
C ALA A 54 0.36 -4.46 14.89
N TRP A 55 0.39 -3.77 13.74
CA TRP A 55 -0.18 -4.30 12.50
C TRP A 55 0.50 -5.60 12.06
N ARG A 56 1.83 -5.68 12.11
CA ARG A 56 2.56 -6.91 11.78
C ARG A 56 2.13 -8.08 12.67
N ARG A 57 1.98 -7.85 13.98
CA ARG A 57 1.49 -8.88 14.91
C ARG A 57 0.04 -9.25 14.65
N ILE A 58 -0.84 -8.26 14.42
CA ILE A 58 -2.26 -8.49 14.09
C ILE A 58 -2.39 -9.36 12.84
N ARG A 59 -1.68 -9.01 11.76
CA ARG A 59 -1.71 -9.78 10.51
C ARG A 59 -1.29 -11.23 10.74
N ARG A 60 -0.25 -11.46 11.54
CA ARG A 60 0.19 -12.80 11.91
C ARG A 60 -0.85 -13.54 12.75
N GLU A 61 -1.46 -12.88 13.73
CA GLU A 61 -2.53 -13.47 14.55
C GLU A 61 -3.81 -13.80 13.77
N LEU A 62 -4.12 -13.07 12.70
CA LEU A 62 -5.22 -13.43 11.79
C LEU A 62 -4.97 -14.78 11.11
N VAL A 63 -3.72 -15.09 10.77
CA VAL A 63 -3.35 -16.40 10.23
C VAL A 63 -3.37 -17.45 11.35
N GLU A 64 -2.57 -17.25 12.39
CA GLU A 64 -2.35 -18.23 13.47
C GLU A 64 -3.63 -18.58 14.26
N LYS A 65 -4.46 -17.57 14.58
CA LYS A 65 -5.58 -17.74 15.53
C LYS A 65 -6.95 -17.73 14.88
N LYS A 66 -7.06 -17.22 13.65
CA LYS A 66 -8.33 -17.14 12.92
C LYS A 66 -8.32 -18.01 11.65
N GLY A 67 -7.24 -18.75 11.39
CA GLY A 67 -7.12 -19.64 10.24
C GLY A 67 -7.22 -18.91 8.90
N MET A 68 -6.96 -17.60 8.87
CA MET A 68 -7.08 -16.83 7.64
C MET A 68 -5.86 -17.06 6.73
N LYS A 69 -6.09 -17.03 5.42
CA LYS A 69 -4.98 -16.88 4.47
C LYS A 69 -4.25 -15.57 4.74
N ASN A 70 -2.92 -15.57 4.57
CA ASN A 70 -2.06 -14.43 4.84
C ASN A 70 -2.56 -13.16 4.12
N PRO A 71 -3.17 -12.19 4.83
CA PRO A 71 -3.93 -11.14 4.16
C PRO A 71 -3.03 -10.21 3.34
N PRO A 72 -3.22 -10.08 2.02
CA PRO A 72 -2.53 -9.07 1.25
C PRO A 72 -2.97 -7.67 1.68
N PHE A 73 -2.04 -6.72 1.74
CA PHE A 73 -2.38 -5.37 2.18
C PHE A 73 -1.45 -4.30 1.59
N ILE A 74 -1.94 -3.05 1.60
CA ILE A 74 -1.12 -1.84 1.53
C ILE A 74 -1.49 -0.94 2.71
N ALA A 75 -0.47 -0.38 3.36
CA ALA A 75 -0.60 0.45 4.55
C ALA A 75 0.09 1.79 4.33
N VAL A 76 -0.58 2.88 4.71
CA VAL A 76 -0.14 4.27 4.47
C VAL A 76 -0.40 5.10 5.71
N PHE A 77 0.59 5.92 6.11
CA PHE A 77 0.42 6.84 7.22
C PHE A 77 -0.23 8.15 6.79
N GLU A 78 -1.18 8.61 7.60
CA GLU A 78 -1.72 9.97 7.62
C GLU A 78 -1.40 10.62 8.97
N LYS A 79 -1.23 11.94 8.98
CA LYS A 79 -1.12 12.73 10.21
C LYS A 79 -2.49 13.28 10.58
N THR A 80 -2.96 12.99 11.80
CA THR A 80 -4.17 13.62 12.33
C THR A 80 -4.01 15.12 12.53
N LYS A 81 -5.12 15.85 12.72
CA LYS A 81 -5.09 17.26 13.15
C LYS A 81 -4.24 17.49 14.40
N LYS A 82 -4.21 16.52 15.34
CA LYS A 82 -3.41 16.56 16.57
C LYS A 82 -1.97 16.05 16.38
N GLY A 83 -1.56 15.79 15.14
CA GLY A 83 -0.21 15.35 14.79
C GLY A 83 0.12 13.89 15.07
N ARG A 84 -0.80 13.12 15.66
CA ARG A 84 -0.61 11.69 15.93
C ARG A 84 -0.85 10.84 14.68
N PRO A 85 -0.21 9.66 14.56
CA PRO A 85 -0.29 8.82 13.38
C PRO A 85 -1.64 8.11 13.25
N HIS A 86 -2.20 8.15 12.05
CA HIS A 86 -3.25 7.27 11.56
C HIS A 86 -2.64 6.31 10.54
N LEU A 87 -2.85 5.02 10.72
CA LEU A 87 -2.42 4.00 9.77
C LEU A 87 -3.65 3.50 9.01
N HIS A 88 -3.74 3.90 7.74
CA HIS A 88 -4.76 3.43 6.81
C HIS A 88 -4.27 2.19 6.09
N ILE A 89 -5.08 1.14 6.12
CA ILE A 89 -4.75 -0.17 5.57
C ILE A 89 -5.88 -0.60 4.65
N LEU A 90 -5.54 -0.84 3.39
CA LEU A 90 -6.39 -1.55 2.46
C LEU A 90 -5.93 -3.01 2.46
N ALA A 91 -6.87 -3.93 2.62
CA ALA A 91 -6.57 -5.35 2.72
C ALA A 91 -7.58 -6.21 1.95
N ARG A 92 -7.12 -7.38 1.53
CA ARG A 92 -7.97 -8.48 1.08
C ARG A 92 -8.07 -9.48 2.22
N VAL A 93 -9.14 -9.37 2.99
CA VAL A 93 -9.37 -10.20 4.19
C VAL A 93 -10.85 -10.45 4.38
N ALA A 94 -11.18 -11.63 4.88
CA ALA A 94 -12.50 -11.97 5.37
C ALA A 94 -12.91 -11.04 6.53
N PHE A 95 -14.15 -11.15 7.00
CA PHE A 95 -14.64 -10.31 8.09
C PHE A 95 -13.74 -10.43 9.33
N VAL A 96 -13.27 -9.29 9.84
CA VAL A 96 -12.57 -9.18 11.11
C VAL A 96 -13.45 -8.34 12.03
N SER A 97 -13.85 -8.89 13.17
CA SER A 97 -14.70 -8.12 14.09
C SER A 97 -13.93 -6.90 14.64
N GLN A 98 -14.57 -5.73 14.63
CA GLN A 98 -14.00 -4.50 15.17
C GLN A 98 -13.61 -4.66 16.65
N LYS A 99 -14.45 -5.35 17.45
CA LYS A 99 -14.19 -5.64 18.87
C LYS A 99 -12.88 -6.39 19.07
N TRP A 100 -12.63 -7.44 18.29
CA TRP A 100 -11.37 -8.19 18.37
C TRP A 100 -10.18 -7.31 17.99
N LEU A 101 -10.29 -6.52 16.92
CA LEU A 101 -9.19 -5.65 16.47
C LEU A 101 -8.89 -4.54 17.49
N SER A 102 -9.94 -3.93 18.06
CA SER A 102 -9.85 -2.92 19.13
C SER A 102 -9.18 -3.50 20.38
N ASN A 103 -9.61 -4.69 20.82
CA ASN A 103 -8.95 -5.39 21.92
C ASN A 103 -7.48 -5.65 21.58
N ARG A 104 -7.19 -6.12 20.38
CA ARG A 104 -5.81 -6.46 20.04
C ARG A 104 -4.91 -5.24 20.06
N MET A 105 -5.39 -4.13 19.51
CA MET A 105 -4.72 -2.84 19.52
C MET A 105 -4.58 -2.22 20.93
N ARG A 106 -5.55 -2.42 21.83
CA ARG A 106 -5.41 -2.05 23.25
C ARG A 106 -4.18 -2.71 23.89
N HIS A 107 -3.98 -3.99 23.64
CA HIS A 107 -2.85 -4.72 24.24
C HIS A 107 -1.52 -4.46 23.55
N LEU A 108 -1.51 -4.34 22.21
CA LEU A 108 -0.26 -4.20 21.45
C LEU A 108 0.24 -2.76 21.38
N ALA A 109 -0.67 -1.79 21.43
CA ALA A 109 -0.38 -0.39 21.16
C ALA A 109 -1.00 0.56 22.18
N ARG A 110 -1.64 0.06 23.25
CA ARG A 110 -2.37 0.89 24.24
C ARG A 110 -3.35 1.86 23.58
N SER A 111 -3.90 1.48 22.43
CA SER A 111 -4.82 2.30 21.64
C SER A 111 -5.97 1.45 21.11
N PRO A 112 -7.14 1.44 21.74
CA PRO A 112 -8.28 0.66 21.22
C PRO A 112 -8.94 1.28 19.98
N ILE A 113 -8.44 2.41 19.47
CA ILE A 113 -9.10 3.22 18.45
C ILE A 113 -8.87 2.60 17.07
N VAL A 114 -9.92 1.97 16.54
CA VAL A 114 -9.92 1.29 15.25
C VAL A 114 -11.23 1.56 14.51
N ASP A 115 -11.18 1.60 13.19
CA ASP A 115 -12.34 1.62 12.31
C ASP A 115 -12.10 0.55 11.22
N ILE A 116 -13.10 -0.29 10.96
CA ILE A 116 -13.03 -1.33 9.93
C ILE A 116 -14.30 -1.30 9.09
N ARG A 117 -14.12 -1.28 7.77
CA ARG A 117 -15.22 -1.17 6.81
C ARG A 117 -15.02 -2.16 5.68
N ARG A 118 -16.12 -2.75 5.22
CA ARG A 118 -16.11 -3.54 3.98
C ARG A 118 -16.07 -2.59 2.80
N VAL A 119 -15.33 -3.00 1.77
CA VAL A 119 -15.25 -2.30 0.49
C VAL A 119 -16.00 -3.18 -0.50
N HIS A 120 -17.18 -2.73 -0.92
CA HIS A 120 -18.09 -3.55 -1.72
C HIS A 120 -17.85 -3.41 -3.22
N ASN A 121 -17.22 -2.32 -3.66
CA ASN A 121 -17.00 -2.06 -5.08
C ASN A 121 -15.79 -1.15 -5.31
N ALA A 122 -15.34 -1.12 -6.57
CA ALA A 122 -14.19 -0.33 -7.01
C ALA A 122 -14.37 1.18 -6.75
N ARG A 123 -15.60 1.70 -6.80
CA ARG A 123 -15.89 3.12 -6.50
C ARG A 123 -15.63 3.45 -5.03
N GLN A 124 -16.08 2.60 -4.10
CA GLN A 124 -15.77 2.74 -2.68
C GLN A 124 -14.26 2.64 -2.43
N ALA A 125 -13.59 1.66 -3.04
CA ALA A 125 -12.14 1.54 -2.97
C ALA A 125 -11.45 2.83 -3.44
N ALA A 126 -11.84 3.36 -4.60
CA ALA A 126 -11.30 4.59 -5.15
C ALA A 126 -11.57 5.81 -4.25
N SER A 127 -12.73 5.87 -3.59
CA SER A 127 -13.04 6.92 -2.62
C SER A 127 -12.11 6.85 -1.41
N TYR A 128 -11.93 5.68 -0.80
CA TYR A 128 -11.00 5.50 0.32
C TYR A 128 -9.56 5.82 -0.07
N VAL A 129 -9.13 5.36 -1.24
CA VAL A 129 -7.82 5.66 -1.83
C VAL A 129 -7.62 7.17 -1.97
N SER A 130 -8.57 7.86 -2.60
CA SER A 130 -8.48 9.30 -2.81
C SER A 130 -8.55 10.10 -1.52
N LYS A 131 -9.38 9.68 -0.55
CA LYS A 131 -9.60 10.40 0.69
C LYS A 131 -8.43 10.27 1.66
N TYR A 132 -7.88 9.07 1.82
CA TYR A 132 -6.93 8.76 2.90
C TYR A 132 -5.51 8.51 2.43
N LEU A 133 -5.32 7.99 1.21
CA LEU A 133 -3.97 7.70 0.72
C LEU A 133 -3.34 8.89 -0.02
N ALA A 134 -4.16 9.81 -0.51
CA ALA A 134 -3.71 10.86 -1.39
C ALA A 134 -3.77 12.27 -0.80
N LYS A 135 -4.47 12.45 0.32
CA LYS A 135 -4.60 13.76 0.96
C LYS A 135 -3.22 14.25 1.34
N ASP A 136 -2.60 13.63 2.33
CA ASP A 136 -1.21 13.88 2.72
C ASP A 136 -0.56 12.64 3.34
N PRO A 137 -0.16 11.65 2.52
CA PRO A 137 0.58 10.52 3.02
C PRO A 137 1.88 11.04 3.64
N ILE A 138 2.18 10.72 4.90
CA ILE A 138 3.32 11.30 5.63
C ILE A 138 4.37 10.22 5.96
N ARG A 139 5.64 10.62 6.01
CA ARG A 139 6.71 9.78 6.55
C ARG A 139 7.01 10.24 7.97
N PHE A 140 6.70 9.40 8.95
CA PHE A 140 7.23 9.56 10.31
C PHE A 140 8.68 9.06 10.36
N THR A 141 9.53 9.69 11.17
CA THR A 141 10.93 9.27 11.35
C THR A 141 11.00 7.80 11.79
N GLY A 142 11.90 7.03 11.17
CA GLY A 142 12.02 5.58 11.39
C GLY A 142 10.92 4.72 10.75
N CYS A 143 9.93 5.32 10.07
CA CYS A 143 8.88 4.61 9.37
C CYS A 143 8.92 4.85 7.85
N LYS A 144 8.38 3.91 7.09
CA LYS A 144 8.06 4.12 5.67
C LYS A 144 6.78 4.95 5.56
N ARG A 145 6.66 5.78 4.52
CA ARG A 145 5.42 6.53 4.21
C ARG A 145 4.26 5.59 3.92
N TYR A 146 4.56 4.53 3.18
CA TYR A 146 3.69 3.40 2.94
C TYR A 146 4.50 2.12 2.74
N TRP A 147 3.84 0.98 2.89
CA TRP A 147 4.39 -0.32 2.52
C TRP A 147 3.25 -1.28 2.18
N ARG A 148 3.58 -2.37 1.52
CA ARG A 148 2.62 -3.41 1.11
C ARG A 148 3.20 -4.79 1.36
N SER A 149 2.33 -5.79 1.34
CA SER A 149 2.76 -7.17 1.13
C SER A 149 3.19 -7.38 -0.33
N MET A 150 4.02 -8.41 -0.57
CA MET A 150 4.55 -8.69 -1.91
C MET A 150 3.44 -9.07 -2.90
N ASP A 151 2.50 -9.87 -2.43
CA ASP A 151 1.29 -10.35 -3.11
C ASP A 151 0.18 -9.29 -3.25
N TRP A 152 0.41 -8.03 -2.84
CA TRP A 152 -0.63 -7.00 -2.93
C TRP A 152 -1.03 -6.70 -4.38
N ASP A 153 -0.05 -6.57 -5.26
CA ASP A 153 -0.25 -6.17 -6.64
C ASP A 153 -0.60 -7.39 -7.49
N LEU A 154 -1.86 -7.50 -7.90
CA LEU A 154 -2.34 -8.63 -8.68
C LEU A 154 -1.83 -8.60 -10.14
N ASN A 155 -1.30 -7.46 -10.58
CA ASN A 155 -0.78 -7.29 -11.93
C ASN A 155 0.73 -7.55 -12.04
N ILE A 156 1.39 -7.90 -10.92
CA ILE A 156 2.77 -8.41 -10.96
C ILE A 156 2.66 -9.92 -11.09
N VAL A 157 2.89 -10.43 -12.30
CA VAL A 157 3.25 -11.84 -12.47
C VAL A 157 4.62 -12.00 -11.82
N LEU A 158 4.67 -12.67 -10.68
CA LEU A 158 5.93 -13.11 -10.07
C LEU A 158 6.37 -14.34 -10.87
N THR A 159 6.96 -14.14 -12.04
CA THR A 159 7.75 -15.17 -12.70
C THR A 159 9.13 -15.19 -12.05
N ASP A 160 9.62 -16.38 -11.68
CA ASP A 160 11.04 -16.57 -11.33
C ASP A 160 11.94 -16.40 -12.57
N GLU A 161 11.33 -16.33 -13.76
CA GLU A 161 12.02 -15.99 -14.99
C GLU A 161 12.16 -14.47 -15.12
N PRO A 162 13.37 -13.94 -15.37
CA PRO A 162 13.52 -12.56 -15.78
C PRO A 162 12.66 -12.35 -17.04
N PRO A 163 11.97 -11.20 -17.18
CA PRO A 163 11.06 -10.97 -18.32
C PRO A 163 11.78 -11.04 -19.68
N PHE A 164 13.11 -10.99 -19.67
CA PHE A 164 13.97 -11.22 -20.81
C PHE A 164 15.21 -11.99 -20.32
N GLU A 165 15.45 -13.19 -20.85
CA GLU A 165 16.84 -13.67 -20.96
C GLU A 165 17.64 -12.58 -21.67
N ARG A 166 18.93 -12.42 -21.34
CA ARG A 166 19.83 -11.42 -21.95
C ARG A 166 20.14 -11.71 -23.43
N ALA A 167 19.15 -12.09 -24.21
CA ALA A 167 19.23 -12.30 -25.64
C ALA A 167 18.56 -11.11 -26.33
N PHE A 168 19.33 -10.39 -27.14
CA PHE A 168 18.81 -9.43 -28.09
C PHE A 168 17.82 -10.17 -29.03
N GLY A 169 16.52 -9.90 -28.91
CA GLY A 169 15.49 -10.58 -29.70
C GLY A 169 14.11 -9.91 -29.62
N TRP A 170 13.28 -10.17 -30.63
CA TRP A 170 11.88 -9.74 -30.65
C TRP A 170 11.04 -10.73 -29.84
N HIS A 171 10.32 -10.22 -28.83
CA HIS A 171 9.45 -11.02 -27.99
C HIS A 171 8.00 -10.63 -28.20
N HIS A 172 7.13 -11.62 -28.42
CA HIS A 172 5.69 -11.40 -28.46
C HIS A 172 5.14 -11.48 -27.04
N ASP A 173 4.59 -10.36 -26.55
CA ASP A 173 3.97 -10.29 -25.23
C ASP A 173 2.44 -10.30 -25.35
N PRO A 174 1.72 -11.12 -24.57
CA PRO A 174 0.26 -11.14 -24.61
C PRO A 174 -0.40 -9.90 -24.00
N ARG A 175 0.35 -9.05 -23.30
CA ARG A 175 -0.15 -7.80 -22.71
C ARG A 175 -0.24 -6.71 -23.78
N SER A 176 -1.14 -5.75 -23.55
CA SER A 176 -1.15 -4.54 -24.39
C SER A 176 0.16 -3.76 -24.24
N VAL A 177 0.56 -3.02 -25.28
CA VAL A 177 1.76 -2.17 -25.26
C VAL A 177 1.77 -1.22 -24.04
N THR A 178 0.60 -0.69 -23.66
CA THR A 178 0.44 0.18 -22.49
C THR A 178 0.71 -0.55 -21.17
N GLU A 179 0.19 -1.77 -21.01
CA GLU A 179 0.43 -2.59 -19.81
C GLU A 179 1.90 -3.01 -19.67
N LEU A 180 2.55 -3.28 -20.81
CA LEU A 180 3.96 -3.61 -20.85
C LEU A 180 4.83 -2.39 -20.48
N CYS A 181 4.51 -1.21 -20.99
CA CYS A 181 5.16 0.05 -20.63
C CYS A 181 5.06 0.37 -19.14
N ASP A 182 3.86 0.23 -18.57
CA ASP A 182 3.62 0.48 -17.14
C ASP A 182 4.43 -0.47 -16.25
N ASN A 183 4.59 -1.72 -16.69
CA ASN A 183 5.38 -2.73 -15.99
C ASN A 183 6.88 -2.42 -16.06
N LEU A 184 7.41 -2.15 -17.26
CA LEU A 184 8.83 -1.82 -17.46
C LEU A 184 9.22 -0.50 -16.76
N SER A 185 8.37 0.52 -16.84
CA SER A 185 8.54 1.76 -16.08
C SER A 185 8.51 1.54 -14.56
N PHE A 186 7.71 0.58 -14.08
CA PHE A 186 7.71 0.17 -12.67
C PHE A 186 9.02 -0.53 -12.27
N MET A 187 9.59 -1.34 -13.17
CA MET A 187 10.88 -1.99 -12.99
C MET A 187 12.09 -1.03 -13.12
N GLY A 188 11.86 0.20 -13.60
CA GLY A 188 12.87 1.25 -13.67
C GLY A 188 13.45 1.49 -15.06
N TYR A 189 12.94 0.80 -16.07
CA TYR A 189 13.32 1.00 -17.47
C TYR A 189 12.67 2.27 -18.05
N VAL A 190 13.37 2.90 -18.99
CA VAL A 190 12.78 4.00 -19.78
C VAL A 190 12.14 3.39 -21.02
N THR A 191 10.84 3.60 -21.19
CA THR A 191 10.07 3.02 -22.31
C THR A 191 9.67 4.09 -23.32
N ASN A 192 9.93 3.84 -24.60
CA ASN A 192 9.47 4.65 -25.73
C ASN A 192 8.56 3.81 -26.64
N ILE A 193 7.39 4.34 -26.96
CA ILE A 193 6.44 3.70 -27.88
C ILE A 193 6.57 4.35 -29.25
N GLU A 194 6.85 3.55 -30.28
CA GLU A 194 6.81 3.97 -31.68
C GLU A 194 5.81 3.07 -32.43
N GLY A 195 4.60 3.58 -32.68
CA GLY A 195 3.50 2.79 -33.24
C GLY A 195 3.04 1.67 -32.30
N ASN A 196 3.04 0.42 -32.77
CA ASN A 196 2.77 -0.78 -31.97
C ASN A 196 4.04 -1.43 -31.39
N THR A 197 5.19 -0.74 -31.51
CA THR A 197 6.49 -1.26 -31.07
C THR A 197 6.93 -0.55 -29.80
N LEU A 198 7.52 -1.31 -28.87
CA LEU A 198 8.06 -0.81 -27.61
C LEU A 198 9.57 -1.00 -27.57
N ALA A 199 10.31 0.10 -27.42
CA ALA A 199 11.75 0.09 -27.13
C ALA A 199 12.00 0.52 -25.68
N PHE A 200 12.99 -0.10 -25.03
CA PHE A 200 13.36 0.23 -23.65
C PHE A 200 14.86 0.06 -23.39
N CYS A 201 15.41 0.88 -22.49
CA CYS A 201 16.79 0.83 -22.02
C CYS A 201 16.89 0.85 -20.49
#